data_AF-A0A951M6A8-F1
#
_entry.id   AF-A0A951M6A8-F1
#
_cell.length_a   1.000
_cell.length_b   1.000
_cell.length_c   1.000
_cell.angle_alpha   90.00
_cell.angle_beta   90.00
_cell.angle_gamma   90.00
#
_symmetry.space_group_name_H-M   'P 1'
#
loop_
_entity.id
_entity.type
_entity.pdbx_description
1 polymer ?
#
loop_
_entity_poly.entity_id
_entity_poly.type
_entity_poly.pdbx_seq_one_letter_code
_entity_poly.pdbx_strand_id
1 'polypeptide(L)'
;MKKVKSDPTKTVLVITVGMILLYVIFSWEWAIYVSLTVGVLGMLSAYLAKKIDWFWGKLTFVLSLIVPNVLLSLVFFLLLTPIALASRLFGKKNPLNLKNTEKSLFKSVNKNFPASSFEKPW
;
A
#
# COMPACT_ATOMS: atom_id res chain seq x y z
N MET A 1 14.14 -17.26 -11.54
CA MET A 1 13.52 -15.92 -11.49
C MET A 1 14.16 -15.04 -12.56
N LYS A 2 13.41 -14.56 -13.55
CA LYS A 2 13.90 -13.60 -14.56
C LYS A 2 14.30 -12.32 -13.84
N LYS A 3 15.59 -11.95 -13.84
CA LYS A 3 16.02 -10.64 -13.35
C LYS A 3 15.34 -9.59 -14.23
N VAL A 4 14.43 -8.82 -13.67
CA VAL A 4 13.91 -7.61 -14.32
C VAL A 4 15.12 -6.75 -14.65
N LYS A 5 15.38 -6.55 -15.93
CA LYS A 5 16.56 -5.82 -16.40
C LYS A 5 16.25 -4.33 -16.23
N SER A 6 16.77 -3.71 -15.16
CA SER A 6 16.75 -2.25 -15.05
C SER A 6 17.58 -1.68 -16.19
N ASP A 7 17.08 -0.60 -16.78
CA ASP A 7 17.84 0.19 -17.76
C ASP A 7 18.46 1.37 -17.00
N PRO A 8 19.79 1.36 -16.77
CA PRO A 8 20.44 2.40 -15.98
C PRO A 8 20.18 3.81 -16.53
N THR A 9 20.02 3.94 -17.85
CA THR A 9 19.75 5.21 -18.53
C THR A 9 18.39 5.76 -18.11
N LYS A 10 17.37 4.90 -18.04
CA LYS A 10 16.02 5.28 -17.60
C LYS A 10 16.02 5.68 -16.13
N THR A 11 16.76 4.96 -15.29
CA THR A 11 16.87 5.29 -13.86
C THR A 11 17.52 6.66 -13.65
N VAL A 12 18.64 6.95 -14.31
CA VAL A 12 19.28 8.27 -14.27
C VAL A 12 18.31 9.37 -14.73
N LEU A 13 17.58 9.13 -15.82
CA LEU A 13 16.60 10.09 -16.34
C LEU A 13 15.47 10.34 -15.33
N VAL A 14 14.91 9.29 -14.73
CA VAL A 14 13.85 9.41 -13.71
C VAL A 14 14.35 10.20 -12.50
N ILE A 15 15.57 9.95 -12.03
CA ILE A 15 16.17 10.71 -10.92
C ILE A 15 16.33 12.19 -11.32
N THR A 16 16.84 12.45 -12.52
CA THR A 16 17.07 13.82 -13.01
C THR A 16 15.76 14.60 -13.11
N VAL A 17 14.73 14.01 -13.74
CA VAL A 17 13.41 14.61 -13.87
C VAL A 17 12.76 14.81 -12.50
N GLY A 18 12.85 13.83 -11.61
CA GLY A 18 12.33 13.92 -10.25
C GLY A 18 12.96 15.06 -9.45
N MET A 19 14.28 15.23 -9.52
CA MET A 19 14.98 16.33 -8.85
C MET A 19 14.64 17.70 -9.44
N ILE A 20 14.45 17.81 -10.76
CA ILE A 20 13.98 19.05 -11.40
C ILE A 20 12.57 19.40 -10.93
N LEU A 21 11.66 18.43 -10.86
CA LEU A 21 10.30 18.66 -10.34
C LEU A 21 10.32 19.13 -8.89
N LEU A 22 11.19 18.56 -8.05
CA LEU A 22 11.37 19.03 -6.67
C LEU A 22 11.86 20.47 -6.61
N TYR A 23 12.81 20.86 -7.48
CA TYR A 23 13.22 22.25 -7.61
C TYR A 23 12.06 23.17 -8.00
N VAL A 24 11.25 22.79 -8.98
CA VAL A 24 10.11 23.61 -9.44
C VAL A 24 9.04 23.80 -8.36
N ILE A 25 8.74 22.77 -7.57
CA ILE A 25 7.68 22.82 -6.56
C ILE A 25 8.16 23.47 -5.27
N PHE A 26 9.36 23.10 -4.80
CA PHE A 26 9.87 23.51 -3.48
C PHE A 26 10.92 24.61 -3.53
N SER A 27 11.35 25.04 -4.74
CA SER A 27 12.43 26.03 -4.96
C SER A 27 13.74 25.66 -4.28
N TRP A 28 14.01 24.35 -4.14
CA TRP A 28 15.21 23.85 -3.48
C TRP A 28 16.43 23.93 -4.39
N GLU A 29 17.23 24.99 -4.23
CA GLU A 29 18.42 25.23 -5.06
C GLU A 29 19.40 24.05 -5.10
N TRP A 30 19.53 23.27 -4.04
CA TRP A 30 20.40 22.08 -4.05
C TRP A 30 19.91 21.00 -5.05
N ALA A 31 18.61 20.91 -5.32
CA ALA A 31 18.04 19.89 -6.18
C ALA A 31 18.44 20.07 -7.65
N ILE A 32 18.61 21.32 -8.13
CA ILE A 32 19.06 21.56 -9.51
C ILE A 32 20.51 21.11 -9.70
N TYR A 33 21.40 21.41 -8.75
CA TYR A 33 22.80 20.97 -8.80
C TYR A 33 22.93 19.43 -8.77
N VAL A 34 22.12 18.76 -7.95
CA VAL A 34 22.06 17.29 -7.92
C VAL A 34 21.54 16.73 -9.24
N SER A 35 20.47 17.30 -9.81
CA SER A 35 19.92 16.84 -11.09
C SER A 35 20.95 16.96 -12.22
N LEU A 36 21.69 18.06 -12.25
CA LEU A 36 22.67 18.36 -13.29
C LEU A 36 23.87 17.41 -13.18
N THR A 37 24.39 17.21 -11.96
CA THR A 37 25.50 16.28 -11.72
C THR A 37 25.11 14.85 -12.06
N VAL A 38 23.96 14.35 -11.57
CA VAL A 38 23.51 12.98 -11.86
C VAL A 38 23.23 12.77 -13.35
N GLY A 39 22.59 13.73 -14.02
CA GLY A 39 22.30 13.67 -15.45
C GLY A 39 23.57 13.66 -16.31
N VAL A 40 24.51 14.56 -16.04
CA VAL A 40 25.80 14.62 -16.77
C VAL A 40 26.62 13.36 -16.52
N LEU A 41 26.74 12.90 -15.28
CA LEU A 41 27.52 11.70 -14.94
C LEU A 41 26.95 10.44 -15.59
N GLY A 42 25.62 10.31 -15.66
CA GLY A 42 24.98 9.19 -16.33
C GLY A 42 25.08 9.24 -17.86
N MET A 43 25.15 10.43 -18.45
CA MET A 43 25.39 10.61 -19.89
C MET A 43 26.83 10.29 -20.28
N LEU A 44 27.82 10.70 -19.46
CA LEU A 44 29.24 10.53 -19.78
C LEU A 44 29.75 9.09 -19.62
N SER A 45 29.14 8.29 -18.73
CA SER A 45 29.66 6.95 -18.44
C SER A 45 28.57 5.94 -18.09
N ALA A 46 28.49 4.89 -18.91
CA ALA A 46 27.63 3.74 -18.64
C ALA A 46 28.00 2.99 -17.34
N TYR A 47 29.26 3.10 -16.89
CA TYR A 47 29.69 2.52 -15.61
C TYR A 47 29.10 3.29 -14.42
N LEU A 48 29.14 4.63 -14.46
CA LEU A 48 28.52 5.46 -13.42
C LEU A 48 27.00 5.31 -13.42
N ALA A 49 26.36 5.28 -14.58
CA ALA A 49 24.92 5.03 -14.68
C ALA A 49 24.51 3.72 -13.98
N LYS A 50 25.27 2.63 -14.19
CA LYS A 50 25.03 1.36 -13.48
C LYS A 50 25.20 1.46 -11.98
N LYS A 51 26.18 2.24 -11.50
CA LYS A 51 26.42 2.42 -10.06
C LYS A 51 25.30 3.24 -9.41
N ILE A 52 24.82 4.28 -10.10
CA ILE A 52 23.66 5.08 -9.70
C ILE A 52 22.41 4.20 -9.66
N ASP A 53 22.15 3.41 -10.70
CA ASP A 53 21.03 2.47 -10.75
C ASP A 53 21.07 1.45 -9.61
N TRP A 54 22.25 0.91 -9.29
CA TRP A 54 22.42 0.00 -8.17
C TRP A 54 22.12 0.66 -6.82
N PHE A 55 22.64 1.87 -6.60
CA PHE A 55 22.38 2.63 -5.37
C PHE A 55 20.89 2.99 -5.23
N TRP A 56 20.28 3.45 -6.32
CA TRP A 56 18.86 3.73 -6.40
C TRP A 56 18.03 2.48 -6.10
N GLY A 57 18.40 1.32 -6.64
CA GLY A 57 17.76 0.04 -6.36
C GLY A 57 17.81 -0.35 -4.88
N LYS A 58 18.90 -0.04 -4.18
CA LYS A 58 18.98 -0.26 -2.72
C LYS A 58 18.05 0.68 -1.95
N LEU A 59 17.98 1.94 -2.34
CA LEU A 59 17.08 2.92 -1.74
C LEU A 59 15.61 2.52 -1.94
N THR A 60 15.23 2.15 -3.17
CA THR A 60 13.85 1.73 -3.48
C THR A 60 13.47 0.45 -2.77
N PHE A 61 14.41 -0.49 -2.56
CA PHE A 61 14.16 -1.69 -1.77
C PHE A 61 13.83 -1.36 -0.32
N VAL A 62 14.60 -0.47 0.32
CA VAL A 62 14.32 -0.03 1.70
C VAL A 62 12.97 0.67 1.78
N LEU A 63 12.68 1.57 0.84
CA LEU A 63 11.36 2.21 0.75
C LEU A 63 10.24 1.18 0.58
N SER A 64 10.47 0.15 -0.24
CA SER A 64 9.48 -0.90 -0.50
C SER A 64 9.18 -1.78 0.73
N LEU A 65 10.07 -1.80 1.73
CA LEU A 65 9.80 -2.46 3.02
C LEU A 65 9.00 -1.56 3.97
N ILE A 66 9.21 -0.25 3.91
CA ILE A 66 8.60 0.72 4.83
C ILE A 66 7.22 1.13 4.34
N VAL A 67 7.09 1.49 3.06
CA VAL A 67 5.89 2.09 2.46
C VAL A 67 4.65 1.20 2.63
N PRO A 68 4.67 -0.12 2.37
CA PRO A 68 3.48 -0.96 2.55
C PRO A 68 2.99 -0.98 4.00
N ASN A 69 3.90 -1.02 4.97
CA ASN A 69 3.55 -1.02 6.38
C ASN A 69 2.95 0.32 6.82
N VAL A 70 3.52 1.43 6.37
CA VAL A 70 2.99 2.77 6.64
C VAL A 70 1.62 2.95 5.99
N LEU A 71 1.47 2.56 4.72
CA LEU A 71 0.21 2.65 4.00
C LEU A 71 -0.88 1.79 4.66
N LEU A 72 -0.56 0.54 5.02
CA LEU A 72 -1.49 -0.37 5.67
C LEU A 72 -1.89 0.16 7.06
N SER A 73 -0.94 0.71 7.81
CA SER A 73 -1.20 1.34 9.11
C SER A 73 -2.13 2.55 8.96
N LEU A 74 -1.86 3.43 7.99
CA LEU A 74 -2.72 4.59 7.70
C LEU A 74 -4.14 4.14 7.34
N VAL A 75 -4.29 3.17 6.44
CA VAL A 75 -5.60 2.60 6.07
C VAL A 75 -6.29 1.99 7.29
N PHE A 76 -5.56 1.25 8.12
CA PHE A 76 -6.11 0.65 9.33
C PHE A 76 -6.62 1.69 10.32
N PHE A 77 -5.84 2.73 10.61
CA PHE A 77 -6.20 3.72 11.62
C PHE A 77 -7.21 4.75 11.10
N LEU A 78 -7.14 5.16 9.84
CA LEU A 78 -8.04 6.16 9.27
C LEU A 78 -9.37 5.59 8.77
N LEU A 79 -9.40 4.33 8.32
CA LEU A 79 -10.62 3.71 7.79
C LEU A 79 -11.13 2.59 8.70
N LEU A 80 -10.34 1.53 8.90
CA LEU A 80 -10.85 0.33 9.59
C LEU A 80 -11.18 0.58 11.06
N THR A 81 -10.33 1.33 11.77
CA THR A 81 -10.51 1.63 13.19
C THR A 81 -11.79 2.44 13.47
N PRO A 82 -12.06 3.58 12.79
CA PRO A 82 -13.31 4.30 13.02
C PRO A 82 -14.54 3.48 12.59
N ILE A 83 -14.44 2.68 11.53
CA ILE A 83 -15.53 1.77 11.12
C ILE A 83 -15.79 0.72 12.21
N ALA A 84 -14.74 0.14 12.79
CA ALA A 84 -14.87 -0.84 13.86
C ALA A 84 -15.46 -0.22 15.14
N LEU A 85 -15.04 1.00 15.50
CA LEU A 85 -15.60 1.74 16.62
C LEU A 85 -17.07 2.09 16.38
N ALA A 86 -17.43 2.57 15.19
CA ALA A 86 -18.81 2.82 14.82
C ALA A 86 -19.66 1.54 14.87
N SER A 87 -19.14 0.43 14.35
CA SER A 87 -19.79 -0.88 14.44
C SER A 87 -19.97 -1.34 15.89
N ARG A 88 -19.02 -1.03 16.79
CA ARG A 88 -19.13 -1.35 18.21
C ARG A 88 -20.16 -0.48 18.94
N LEU A 89 -20.26 0.80 18.59
CA LEU A 89 -21.19 1.75 19.21
C LEU A 89 -22.63 1.58 18.70
N PHE A 90 -22.79 1.39 17.39
CA PHE A 90 -24.10 1.37 16.73
C PHE A 90 -24.55 -0.02 16.26
N GLY A 91 -23.64 -1.01 16.22
CA GLY A 91 -23.95 -2.36 15.76
C GLY A 91 -24.54 -3.27 16.85
N LYS A 92 -24.84 -4.51 16.46
CA LYS A 92 -25.39 -5.52 17.38
C LYS A 92 -24.36 -5.83 18.48
N LYS A 93 -24.81 -5.94 19.74
CA LYS A 93 -23.93 -6.13 20.92
C LYS A 93 -23.18 -7.47 20.94
N ASN A 94 -23.71 -8.51 20.28
CA ASN A 94 -23.09 -9.85 20.26
C ASN A 94 -23.31 -10.56 18.91
N PRO A 95 -22.71 -10.07 17.80
CA PRO A 95 -22.93 -10.66 16.48
C PRO A 95 -22.22 -12.01 16.33
N LEU A 96 -21.13 -12.21 17.06
CA LEU A 96 -20.28 -13.40 17.01
C LEU A 96 -20.57 -14.42 18.13
N ASN A 97 -21.59 -14.19 18.97
CA ASN A 97 -21.95 -15.06 20.11
C ASN A 97 -20.73 -15.48 20.98
N LEU A 98 -19.78 -14.57 21.19
CA LEU A 98 -18.51 -14.88 21.87
C LEU A 98 -18.67 -15.04 23.40
N LYS A 99 -19.81 -14.60 23.94
CA LYS A 99 -20.16 -14.80 25.35
C LYS A 99 -21.39 -15.70 25.42
N ASN A 100 -21.37 -16.65 26.36
CA ASN A 100 -22.49 -17.53 26.66
C ASN A 100 -23.52 -16.79 27.53
N THR A 101 -24.20 -15.81 26.93
CA THR A 101 -25.23 -14.99 27.58
C THR A 101 -26.65 -15.54 27.41
N GLU A 102 -26.81 -16.58 26.59
CA GLU A 102 -28.11 -17.15 26.23
C GLU A 102 -28.38 -18.42 27.04
N LYS A 103 -29.65 -18.69 27.37
CA LYS A 103 -30.06 -19.91 28.09
C LYS A 103 -29.91 -21.19 27.25
N SER A 104 -29.74 -21.07 25.94
CA SER A 104 -29.71 -22.19 25.00
C SER A 104 -28.83 -21.87 23.80
N LEU A 105 -28.22 -22.90 23.22
CA LEU A 105 -27.47 -22.78 21.96
C LEU A 105 -28.39 -22.64 20.74
N PHE A 106 -29.69 -22.93 20.90
CA PHE A 106 -30.67 -22.81 19.83
C PHE A 106 -31.09 -21.35 19.62
N LYS A 107 -31.08 -20.91 18.35
CA LYS A 107 -31.66 -19.62 17.95
C LYS A 107 -33.11 -19.82 17.52
N SER A 108 -34.03 -19.08 18.12
CA SER A 108 -35.42 -19.04 17.65
C SER A 108 -35.46 -18.32 16.30
N VAL A 109 -35.76 -19.06 15.23
CA VAL A 109 -35.93 -18.51 13.89
C VAL A 109 -37.42 -18.52 13.56
N ASN A 110 -38.03 -17.33 13.48
CA ASN A 110 -39.40 -17.19 13.01
C ASN A 110 -39.38 -17.03 11.48
N LYS A 111 -39.10 -18.13 10.78
CA LYS A 111 -39.13 -18.18 9.30
C LYS A 111 -40.46 -18.78 8.85
N ASN A 112 -41.07 -18.16 7.84
CA ASN A 112 -42.18 -18.77 7.13
C ASN A 112 -41.61 -19.78 6.13
N PHE A 113 -42.09 -21.03 6.14
CA PHE A 113 -41.62 -22.11 5.27
C PHE A 113 -42.65 -22.36 4.16
N PRO A 114 -42.59 -21.62 3.03
CA PRO A 114 -43.46 -21.87 1.89
C PRO A 114 -43.16 -23.22 1.23
N ALA A 115 -44.12 -23.78 0.51
CA ALA A 115 -43.99 -25.08 -0.17
C ALA A 115 -42.74 -25.19 -1.06
N SER A 116 -42.33 -24.09 -1.70
CA SER A 116 -41.12 -24.03 -2.52
C SER A 116 -39.82 -24.28 -1.75
N SER A 117 -39.80 -24.10 -0.43
CA SER A 117 -38.63 -24.40 0.42
C SER A 117 -38.36 -25.91 0.56
N PHE A 118 -39.34 -26.75 0.20
CA PHE A 118 -39.23 -28.20 0.26
C PHE A 118 -38.90 -28.85 -1.09
N GLU A 119 -38.85 -28.08 -2.18
CA GLU A 119 -38.56 -28.60 -3.53
C GLU A 119 -37.09 -28.98 -3.71
N LYS A 120 -36.17 -28.34 -2.96
CA LYS A 120 -34.73 -28.64 -2.97
C LYS A 120 -34.20 -28.68 -1.54
N PRO A 121 -34.32 -29.83 -0.87
CA PRO A 121 -33.93 -29.98 0.53
C PRO A 121 -32.41 -30.14 0.75
N TRP A 122 -31.62 -30.23 -0.32
CA TRP A 122 -30.15 -30.30 -0.32
C TRP A 122 -29.53 -29.04 -0.93
#